data_AF-A0A8C4NNE5-F1
#
_entry.id   AF-A0A8C4NNE5-F1
#
_cell.length_a   1.000
_cell.length_b   1.000
_cell.length_c   1.000
_cell.angle_alpha   90.00
_cell.angle_beta   90.00
_cell.angle_gamma   90.00
#
_symmetry.space_group_name_H-M   'P 1'
#
loop_
_entity.id
_entity.type
_entity.pdbx_description
1 polymer ?
#
loop_
_entity_poly.entity_id
_entity_poly.type
_entity_poly.pdbx_seq_one_letter_code
_entity_poly.pdbx_strand_id
1 'polypeptide(L)'
;MTLRTSPHLTASGKTTHGREAADSDDGATARAAVEAVGDTKYGSGLPKLAQAWPFLHHAAFAMLSGRTLVVSGDTETEVAEVVRALALFVPRVAGTGGRMAVIKPWHCGPLRISELAKLRLVGVSRVTCPPAWLQRYSRYVAYLNITTATLHAPPYHGAYLRKITDSSSWTCHHNLLYLPHVLSVLARLNEAALALSHHRYQSSFFGTCSRRTFVKLCQEQLGLSADDTLIVCRLSDELMGSLWDSSGLQTYHLTNAPLPLHVNYISSSLFKA
;
A
#
# COMPACT_ATOMS: atom_id res chain seq x y z
N MET A 1 -67.81 -2.97 -52.54
CA MET A 1 -68.32 -4.15 -53.28
C MET A 1 -67.39 -4.41 -54.45
N THR A 2 -67.22 -5.69 -54.83
CA THR A 2 -66.28 -6.35 -55.79
C THR A 2 -64.83 -6.48 -55.29
N LEU A 3 -64.44 -7.53 -54.56
CA LEU A 3 -64.23 -8.96 -54.89
C LEU A 3 -63.01 -9.25 -55.78
N ARG A 4 -62.06 -10.03 -55.20
CA ARG A 4 -61.30 -11.20 -55.74
C ARG A 4 -60.47 -10.98 -57.03
N THR A 5 -59.28 -11.52 -57.27
CA THR A 5 -58.55 -12.71 -56.78
C THR A 5 -57.13 -12.68 -57.40
N SER A 6 -56.17 -13.36 -56.79
CA SER A 6 -54.84 -13.77 -57.28
C SER A 6 -54.91 -14.59 -58.61
N PRO A 7 -53.82 -15.04 -59.30
CA PRO A 7 -52.72 -15.84 -58.73
C PRO A 7 -51.32 -15.81 -59.43
N HIS A 8 -50.43 -16.62 -58.85
CA HIS A 8 -49.30 -17.38 -59.41
C HIS A 8 -47.84 -16.96 -59.17
N LEU A 9 -47.16 -17.86 -58.45
CA LEU A 9 -45.72 -18.01 -58.23
C LEU A 9 -44.95 -18.29 -59.54
N THR A 10 -43.68 -17.91 -59.58
CA THR A 10 -42.54 -18.83 -59.85
C THR A 10 -41.23 -18.24 -59.30
N ALA A 11 -40.36 -19.15 -58.86
CA ALA A 11 -39.10 -18.92 -58.15
C ALA A 11 -37.94 -18.51 -59.06
N SER A 12 -36.90 -17.88 -58.51
CA SER A 12 -35.49 -18.30 -58.65
C SER A 12 -34.57 -17.31 -57.91
N GLY A 13 -33.63 -17.84 -57.13
CA GLY A 13 -32.78 -17.05 -56.23
C GLY A 13 -31.57 -16.39 -56.88
N LYS A 14 -30.92 -15.51 -56.10
CA LYS A 14 -29.45 -15.49 -55.94
C LYS A 14 -29.05 -14.53 -54.83
N THR A 15 -28.20 -15.07 -53.95
CA THR A 15 -27.37 -14.41 -52.96
C THR A 15 -26.44 -13.39 -53.61
N THR A 16 -26.12 -12.30 -52.91
CA THR A 16 -24.73 -11.78 -52.81
C THR A 16 -24.63 -10.78 -51.66
N HIS A 17 -23.48 -10.87 -51.01
CA HIS A 17 -23.07 -10.28 -49.76
C HIS A 17 -23.06 -8.75 -49.75
N GLY A 18 -23.56 -8.18 -48.65
CA GLY A 18 -23.02 -6.94 -48.10
C GLY A 18 -21.65 -7.20 -47.47
N ARG A 19 -20.70 -6.30 -47.71
CA ARG A 19 -19.51 -6.16 -46.88
C ARG A 19 -19.24 -4.67 -46.70
N GLU A 20 -19.74 -4.23 -45.55
CA GLU A 20 -19.59 -2.92 -44.94
C GLU A 20 -18.11 -2.69 -44.58
N ALA A 21 -17.62 -1.50 -44.92
CA ALA A 21 -16.36 -0.98 -44.43
C ALA A 21 -16.58 -0.47 -43.00
N ALA A 22 -15.94 -1.10 -42.02
CA ALA A 22 -15.80 -0.57 -40.67
C ALA A 22 -14.31 -0.59 -40.34
N ASP A 23 -13.69 0.56 -40.59
CA ASP A 23 -12.30 0.87 -40.28
C ASP A 23 -12.27 1.54 -38.90
N SER A 24 -11.42 1.01 -38.03
CA SER A 24 -10.67 1.76 -37.01
C SER A 24 -11.45 2.71 -36.06
N ASP A 25 -12.06 2.17 -34.99
CA ASP A 25 -12.39 2.97 -33.78
C ASP A 25 -12.12 2.26 -32.43
N ASP A 26 -11.68 1.00 -32.46
CA ASP A 26 -11.46 0.19 -31.25
C ASP A 26 -10.23 0.62 -30.44
N GLY A 27 -9.25 1.27 -31.07
CA GLY A 27 -7.99 1.68 -30.43
C GLY A 27 -8.12 2.92 -29.52
N ALA A 28 -9.01 3.85 -29.86
CA ALA A 28 -9.27 5.05 -29.05
C ALA A 28 -10.11 4.71 -27.82
N THR A 29 -11.10 3.82 -28.00
CA THR A 29 -12.00 3.35 -26.95
C THR A 29 -11.27 2.48 -25.92
N ALA A 30 -10.28 1.67 -26.34
CA ALA A 30 -9.42 0.93 -25.42
C ALA A 30 -8.47 1.83 -24.61
N ARG A 31 -7.92 2.90 -25.21
CA ARG A 31 -7.12 3.91 -24.50
C ARG A 31 -7.95 4.70 -23.50
N ALA A 32 -9.15 5.12 -23.90
CA ALA A 32 -10.10 5.79 -23.01
C ALA A 32 -10.62 4.84 -21.91
N ALA A 33 -10.76 3.54 -22.16
CA ALA A 33 -11.09 2.56 -21.13
C ALA A 33 -9.93 2.28 -20.15
N VAL A 34 -8.68 2.33 -20.61
CA VAL A 34 -7.49 2.29 -19.73
C VAL A 34 -7.39 3.59 -18.90
N GLU A 35 -7.77 4.75 -19.45
CA GLU A 35 -7.86 6.03 -18.71
C GLU A 35 -9.08 6.13 -17.78
N ALA A 36 -10.23 5.54 -18.15
CA ALA A 36 -11.47 5.55 -17.37
C ALA A 36 -11.51 4.46 -16.28
N VAL A 37 -10.62 3.47 -16.32
CA VAL A 37 -10.25 2.63 -15.17
C VAL A 37 -9.37 3.42 -14.15
N GLY A 38 -9.35 4.75 -14.29
CA GLY A 38 -8.83 5.76 -13.36
C GLY A 38 -9.70 6.04 -12.13
N ASP A 39 -10.59 5.13 -11.73
CA ASP A 39 -11.15 5.13 -10.37
C ASP A 39 -10.05 4.72 -9.36
N THR A 40 -9.20 5.70 -9.04
CA THR A 40 -8.27 5.79 -7.91
C THR A 40 -7.72 4.48 -7.32
N LYS A 41 -6.98 3.72 -8.14
CA LYS A 41 -6.20 2.57 -7.66
C LYS A 41 -5.01 3.03 -6.83
N TYR A 42 -4.86 2.51 -5.62
CA TYR A 42 -3.69 2.74 -4.77
C TYR A 42 -2.39 2.43 -5.55
N GLY A 43 -1.36 3.25 -5.35
CA GLY A 43 -0.05 3.06 -6.00
C GLY A 43 0.12 3.68 -7.40
N SER A 44 -0.93 4.22 -8.03
CA SER A 44 -0.83 4.78 -9.40
C SER A 44 0.23 5.89 -9.58
N GLY A 45 0.47 6.71 -8.54
CA GLY A 45 1.50 7.76 -8.55
C GLY A 45 2.90 7.30 -8.13
N LEU A 46 3.07 6.05 -7.69
CA LEU A 46 4.27 5.59 -7.04
C LEU A 46 5.54 5.61 -7.92
N PRO A 47 5.49 5.27 -9.23
CA PRO A 47 6.68 5.34 -10.08
C PRO A 47 7.24 6.77 -10.18
N LYS A 48 6.37 7.77 -10.29
CA LYS A 48 6.77 9.19 -10.34
C LYS A 48 7.46 9.62 -9.04
N LEU A 49 6.90 9.19 -7.90
CA LEU A 49 7.49 9.49 -6.58
C LEU A 49 8.83 8.80 -6.36
N ALA A 50 9.01 7.58 -6.85
CA ALA A 50 10.26 6.85 -6.72
C ALA A 50 11.40 7.49 -7.52
N GLN A 51 11.08 8.07 -8.67
CA GLN A 51 12.03 8.85 -9.46
C GLN A 51 12.35 10.20 -8.81
N ALA A 52 11.37 10.85 -8.20
CA ALA A 52 11.54 12.15 -7.57
C ALA A 52 12.26 12.06 -6.21
N TRP A 53 12.04 10.99 -5.44
CA TRP A 53 12.47 10.88 -4.05
C TRP A 53 13.36 9.65 -3.83
N PRO A 54 14.70 9.80 -3.83
CA PRO A 54 15.62 8.68 -3.60
C PRO A 54 15.47 8.07 -2.20
N PHE A 55 14.95 8.82 -1.24
CA PHE A 55 14.70 8.39 0.14
C PHE A 55 13.38 7.63 0.34
N LEU A 56 12.62 7.35 -0.72
CA LEU A 56 11.28 6.72 -0.62
C LEU A 56 11.31 5.38 0.16
N HIS A 57 12.40 4.62 0.07
CA HIS A 57 12.57 3.37 0.82
C HIS A 57 12.60 3.58 2.35
N HIS A 58 13.09 4.72 2.84
CA HIS A 58 13.01 5.08 4.27
C HIS A 58 11.57 5.36 4.72
N ALA A 59 10.76 5.99 3.86
CA ALA A 59 9.34 6.21 4.14
C ALA A 59 8.57 4.87 4.13
N ALA A 60 8.87 4.00 3.17
CA ALA A 60 8.31 2.64 3.13
C ALA A 60 8.68 1.84 4.38
N PHE A 61 9.93 1.92 4.83
CA PHE A 61 10.37 1.28 6.08
C PHE A 61 9.62 1.81 7.28
N ALA A 62 9.42 3.13 7.39
CA ALA A 62 8.65 3.72 8.47
C ALA A 62 7.22 3.14 8.53
N MET A 63 6.53 3.06 7.40
CA MET A 63 5.17 2.50 7.35
C MET A 63 5.12 1.01 7.69
N LEU A 64 6.00 0.21 7.09
CA LEU A 64 6.04 -1.25 7.26
C LEU A 64 6.54 -1.69 8.64
N SER A 65 7.42 -0.90 9.28
CA SER A 65 7.84 -1.10 10.68
C SER A 65 6.77 -0.66 11.68
N GLY A 66 5.66 -0.08 11.19
CA GLY A 66 4.53 0.32 11.99
C GLY A 66 4.68 1.69 12.64
N ARG A 67 5.34 2.65 11.98
CA ARG A 67 5.23 4.08 12.29
C ARG A 67 4.16 4.72 11.43
N THR A 68 3.51 5.74 12.00
CA THR A 68 2.55 6.55 11.26
C THR A 68 3.31 7.52 10.36
N LEU A 69 2.94 7.59 9.07
CA LEU A 69 3.49 8.56 8.13
C LEU A 69 2.51 9.72 7.97
N VAL A 70 2.98 10.93 8.28
CA VAL A 70 2.25 12.19 8.06
C VAL A 70 2.82 12.86 6.82
N VAL A 71 1.97 13.06 5.81
CA VAL A 71 2.30 13.74 4.56
C VAL A 71 1.77 15.17 4.64
N SER A 72 2.62 16.15 4.37
CA SER A 72 2.32 17.56 4.51
C SER A 72 2.62 18.32 3.23
N GLY A 73 1.68 19.14 2.80
CA GLY A 73 1.80 19.96 1.59
C GLY A 73 0.90 21.18 1.66
N ASP A 74 0.92 21.97 0.59
CA ASP A 74 0.19 23.23 0.50
C ASP A 74 -1.23 23.02 -0.05
N THR A 75 -1.41 22.06 -0.97
CA THR A 75 -2.71 21.76 -1.60
C THR A 75 -3.23 20.37 -1.21
N GLU A 76 -4.56 20.25 -1.10
CA GLU A 76 -5.23 18.97 -0.76
C GLU A 76 -5.03 17.91 -1.85
N THR A 77 -5.14 18.31 -3.12
CA THR A 77 -5.06 17.39 -4.26
C THR A 77 -3.71 16.70 -4.34
N GLU A 78 -2.63 17.47 -4.24
CA GLU A 78 -1.25 16.97 -4.24
C GLU A 78 -0.99 16.03 -3.07
N VAL A 79 -1.40 16.43 -1.85
CA VAL A 79 -1.25 15.61 -0.65
C VAL A 79 -2.03 14.30 -0.78
N ALA A 80 -3.27 14.37 -1.24
CA ALA A 80 -4.12 13.20 -1.41
C ALA A 80 -3.56 12.24 -2.47
N GLU A 81 -2.98 12.75 -3.57
CA GLU A 81 -2.32 11.93 -4.58
C GLU A 81 -1.10 11.18 -4.02
N VAL A 82 -0.25 11.88 -3.27
CA VAL A 82 0.90 11.25 -2.60
C VAL A 82 0.45 10.19 -1.59
N VAL A 83 -0.57 10.49 -0.78
CA VAL A 83 -1.13 9.52 0.17
C VAL A 83 -1.70 8.30 -0.56
N ARG A 84 -2.44 8.48 -1.66
CA ARG A 84 -2.94 7.35 -2.47
C ARG A 84 -1.82 6.53 -3.10
N ALA A 85 -0.72 7.15 -3.50
CA ALA A 85 0.45 6.44 -4.04
C ALA A 85 1.16 5.61 -2.94
N LEU A 86 1.33 6.17 -1.75
CA LEU A 86 2.02 5.53 -0.62
C LEU A 86 1.18 4.48 0.11
N ALA A 87 -0.14 4.51 -0.05
CA ALA A 87 -1.08 3.56 0.53
C ALA A 87 -0.74 2.08 0.23
N LEU A 88 -0.01 1.80 -0.86
CA LEU A 88 0.47 0.47 -1.21
C LEU A 88 1.37 -0.16 -0.11
N PHE A 89 2.09 0.67 0.64
CA PHE A 89 3.00 0.24 1.70
C PHE A 89 2.34 0.09 3.06
N VAL A 90 1.05 0.37 3.17
CA VAL A 90 0.31 0.24 4.41
C VAL A 90 -0.22 -1.19 4.49
N PRO A 91 0.23 -2.02 5.45
CA PRO A 91 -0.29 -3.37 5.60
C PRO A 91 -1.79 -3.33 5.84
N ARG A 92 -2.54 -4.10 5.03
CA ARG A 92 -3.97 -4.27 5.18
C ARG A 92 -4.21 -5.71 5.59
N VAL A 93 -4.75 -5.91 6.78
CA VAL A 93 -5.14 -7.27 7.20
C VAL A 93 -6.60 -7.48 6.83
N ALA A 94 -6.85 -8.48 5.99
CA ALA A 94 -8.19 -8.87 5.57
C ALA A 94 -8.86 -9.69 6.67
N GLY A 95 -10.08 -9.33 7.08
CA GLY A 95 -10.89 -10.16 7.99
C GLY A 95 -11.61 -9.40 9.10
N THR A 96 -11.20 -8.18 9.43
CA THR A 96 -11.87 -7.37 10.45
C THR A 96 -12.72 -6.28 9.79
N GLY A 97 -14.05 -6.42 9.88
CA GLY A 97 -15.05 -5.44 9.42
C GLY A 97 -14.97 -4.09 10.15
N GLY A 98 -13.88 -3.35 9.96
CA GLY A 98 -13.68 -2.01 10.50
C GLY A 98 -12.30 -1.73 11.09
N ARG A 99 -11.45 -2.73 11.36
CA ARG A 99 -10.04 -2.49 11.80
C ARG A 99 -9.15 -2.26 10.58
N MET A 100 -9.46 -1.24 9.80
CA MET A 100 -8.57 -0.76 8.75
C MET A 100 -7.41 0.01 9.40
N ALA A 101 -6.20 -0.26 8.93
CA ALA A 101 -5.15 0.75 8.91
C ALA A 101 -5.76 2.03 8.32
N VAL A 102 -6.08 3.02 9.16
CA VAL A 102 -6.85 4.18 8.71
C VAL A 102 -5.93 5.07 7.90
N ILE A 103 -6.01 4.91 6.58
CA ILE A 103 -5.45 5.82 5.60
C ILE A 103 -6.41 7.00 5.52
N LYS A 104 -5.94 8.20 5.80
CA LYS A 104 -6.73 9.42 5.71
C LYS A 104 -6.07 10.36 4.69
N PRO A 105 -6.57 10.41 3.44
CA PRO A 105 -5.96 11.19 2.35
C PRO A 105 -5.77 12.66 2.69
N TRP A 106 -6.71 13.23 3.44
CA TRP A 106 -6.65 14.62 3.88
C TRP A 106 -7.31 14.81 5.25
N HIS A 107 -6.71 15.66 6.07
CA HIS A 107 -7.22 16.03 7.38
C HIS A 107 -7.16 17.53 7.59
N CYS A 108 -8.36 18.14 7.66
CA CYS A 108 -8.56 19.52 8.05
C CYS A 108 -8.58 19.62 9.59
N GLY A 109 -7.43 19.85 10.22
CA GLY A 109 -7.36 20.12 11.65
C GLY A 109 -6.01 19.79 12.30
N PRO A 110 -5.82 20.18 13.57
CA PRO A 110 -4.65 19.78 14.34
C PRO A 110 -4.74 18.29 14.70
N LEU A 111 -3.74 17.51 14.28
CA LEU A 111 -3.62 16.09 14.59
C LEU A 111 -3.47 15.86 16.10
N ARG A 112 -4.40 15.13 16.70
CA ARG A 112 -4.29 14.68 18.09
C ARG A 112 -3.42 13.43 18.18
N ILE A 113 -2.76 13.24 19.33
CA ILE A 113 -1.94 12.04 19.60
C ILE A 113 -2.80 10.75 19.53
N SER A 114 -4.05 10.84 19.99
CA SER A 114 -5.01 9.73 19.91
C SER A 114 -5.39 9.35 18.47
N GLU A 115 -5.32 10.31 17.53
CA GLU A 115 -5.53 10.06 16.11
C GLU A 115 -4.27 9.46 15.48
N LEU A 116 -3.09 9.97 15.83
CA LEU A 116 -1.81 9.39 15.37
C LEU A 116 -1.65 7.91 15.72
N ALA A 117 -2.25 7.46 16.84
CA ALA A 117 -2.26 6.06 17.23
C ALA A 117 -3.19 5.17 16.37
N LYS A 118 -4.21 5.75 15.73
CA LYS A 118 -5.19 5.04 14.91
C LYS A 118 -4.86 5.10 13.42
N LEU A 119 -4.29 6.23 12.98
CA LEU A 119 -3.92 6.48 11.60
C LEU A 119 -2.57 5.84 11.30
N ARG A 120 -2.43 5.25 10.11
CA ARG A 120 -1.15 4.71 9.62
C ARG A 120 -0.52 5.63 8.58
N LEU A 121 -1.37 6.30 7.80
CA LEU A 121 -0.98 7.24 6.76
C LEU A 121 -2.01 8.38 6.74
N VAL A 122 -1.55 9.61 6.89
CA VAL A 122 -2.44 10.78 6.92
C VAL A 122 -1.84 11.95 6.15
N GLY A 123 -2.67 12.59 5.33
CA GLY A 123 -2.36 13.86 4.68
C GLY A 123 -2.84 15.05 5.52
N VAL A 124 -2.01 16.09 5.64
CA VAL A 124 -2.34 17.34 6.36
C VAL A 124 -1.89 18.57 5.58
N SER A 125 -2.60 19.69 5.82
CA SER A 125 -2.11 21.00 5.39
C SER A 125 -0.96 21.46 6.27
N ARG A 126 0.06 22.08 5.65
CA ARG A 126 1.14 22.76 6.39
C ARG A 126 0.64 23.90 7.27
N VAL A 127 -0.46 24.54 6.89
CA VAL A 127 -1.07 25.65 7.62
C VAL A 127 -1.75 25.16 8.91
N THR A 128 -2.43 24.02 8.84
CA THR A 128 -3.18 23.48 9.99
C THR A 128 -2.31 22.66 10.94
N CYS A 129 -1.26 22.03 10.43
CA CYS A 129 -0.35 21.21 11.21
C CYS A 129 1.11 21.63 10.98
N PRO A 130 1.64 22.58 11.79
CA PRO A 130 3.00 23.04 11.65
C PRO A 130 4.01 21.91 11.92
N PRO A 131 5.12 21.84 11.15
CA PRO A 131 6.12 20.78 11.29
C PRO A 131 6.74 20.72 12.70
N ALA A 132 6.85 21.85 13.40
CA ALA A 132 7.44 21.93 14.73
C ALA A 132 6.72 21.06 15.79
N TRP A 133 5.42 20.86 15.66
CA TRP A 133 4.66 19.97 16.56
C TRP A 133 5.04 18.51 16.33
N LEU A 134 5.13 18.10 15.06
CA LEU A 134 5.44 16.72 14.66
C LEU A 134 6.89 16.33 14.97
N GLN A 135 7.81 17.28 14.91
CA GLN A 135 9.23 17.08 15.27
C GLN A 135 9.39 16.55 16.71
N ARG A 136 8.54 16.98 17.65
CA ARG A 136 8.55 16.49 19.05
C ARG A 136 8.25 14.99 19.14
N TYR A 137 7.49 14.47 18.18
CA TYR A 137 7.10 13.06 18.08
C TYR A 137 7.86 12.32 16.97
N SER A 138 8.97 12.86 16.49
CA SER A 138 9.79 12.28 15.42
C SER A 138 10.24 10.85 15.69
N ARG A 139 10.33 10.42 16.96
CA ARG A 139 10.63 9.02 17.35
C ARG A 139 9.50 8.04 17.02
N TYR A 140 8.26 8.52 16.91
CA TYR A 140 7.06 7.70 16.77
C TYR A 140 6.37 7.89 15.42
N VAL A 141 6.56 9.06 14.81
CA VAL A 141 5.91 9.50 13.58
C VAL A 141 6.98 9.83 12.54
N ALA A 142 6.77 9.33 11.33
CA ALA A 142 7.52 9.80 10.17
C ALA A 142 6.78 10.98 9.53
N TYR A 143 7.52 11.98 9.08
CA TYR A 143 6.97 13.20 8.50
C TYR A 143 7.58 13.45 7.12
N LEU A 144 6.72 13.53 6.11
CA LEU A 144 7.10 13.85 4.73
C LEU A 144 6.53 15.22 4.37
N ASN A 145 7.40 16.15 4.01
CA ASN A 145 7.01 17.44 3.46
C ASN A 145 7.22 17.42 1.95
N ILE A 146 6.13 17.56 1.20
CA ILE A 146 6.11 17.54 -0.26
C ILE A 146 6.78 18.80 -0.82
N THR A 147 6.41 19.98 -0.32
CA THR A 147 6.91 21.28 -0.80
C THR A 147 8.43 21.39 -0.71
N THR A 148 9.02 20.88 0.38
CA THR A 148 10.48 20.91 0.58
C THR A 148 11.18 19.62 0.15
N ALA A 149 10.43 18.62 -0.30
CA ALA A 149 10.92 17.26 -0.58
C ALA A 149 11.83 16.72 0.53
N THR A 150 11.39 16.87 1.79
CA THR A 150 12.14 16.40 2.96
C THR A 150 11.39 15.33 3.72
N LEU A 151 12.10 14.30 4.16
CA LEU A 151 11.55 13.20 4.95
C LEU A 151 12.27 13.13 6.30
N HIS A 152 11.50 13.10 7.39
CA HIS A 152 11.97 12.71 8.71
C HIS A 152 11.47 11.29 9.00
N ALA A 153 12.37 10.32 8.99
CA ALA A 153 12.04 8.90 9.12
C ALA A 153 13.22 8.14 9.75
N PRO A 154 13.00 6.93 10.29
CA PRO A 154 14.12 6.08 10.67
C PRO A 154 14.91 5.69 9.41
N PRO A 155 16.25 5.70 9.46
CA PRO A 155 17.07 5.22 8.37
C PRO A 155 16.83 3.72 8.18
N TYR A 156 16.93 3.27 6.93
CA TYR A 156 16.76 1.89 6.52
C TYR A 156 18.03 1.44 5.79
N HIS A 157 18.59 0.34 6.25
CA HIS A 157 19.83 -0.25 5.75
C HIS A 157 19.63 -1.65 5.16
N GLY A 158 18.37 -2.09 5.05
CA GLY A 158 18.04 -3.40 4.47
C GLY A 158 18.12 -3.42 2.94
N ALA A 159 17.91 -4.61 2.37
CA ALA A 159 18.09 -4.84 0.94
C ALA A 159 16.77 -4.83 0.15
N TYR A 160 15.64 -5.22 0.77
CA TYR A 160 14.38 -5.40 0.06
C TYR A 160 13.78 -4.08 -0.42
N LEU A 161 13.66 -3.08 0.46
CA LEU A 161 13.05 -1.81 0.09
C LEU A 161 13.96 -0.95 -0.79
N ARG A 162 15.27 -1.15 -0.72
CA ARG A 162 16.22 -0.45 -1.59
C ARG A 162 15.99 -0.79 -3.07
N LYS A 163 15.63 -2.06 -3.36
CA LYS A 163 15.26 -2.52 -4.71
C LYS A 163 14.04 -1.80 -5.30
N ILE A 164 13.23 -1.13 -4.47
CA ILE A 164 12.07 -0.36 -4.93
C ILE A 164 12.52 0.99 -5.50
N THR A 165 13.55 1.60 -4.90
CA THR A 165 14.09 2.90 -5.33
C THR A 165 15.19 2.78 -6.37
N ASP A 166 15.76 1.59 -6.57
CA ASP A 166 16.76 1.34 -7.59
C ASP A 166 16.14 1.52 -9.00
N SER A 167 16.34 2.73 -9.53
CA SER A 167 15.74 3.19 -10.79
C SER A 167 16.26 2.45 -12.01
N SER A 168 17.44 1.83 -11.90
CA SER A 168 18.16 1.20 -13.01
C SER A 168 17.47 -0.04 -13.60
N SER A 169 16.52 -0.67 -12.90
CA SER A 169 15.88 -1.92 -13.36
C SER A 169 14.50 -1.77 -13.99
N TRP A 170 13.84 -0.60 -13.92
CA TRP A 170 12.42 -0.45 -14.28
C TRP A 170 12.14 0.55 -15.41
N THR A 171 13.14 1.32 -15.82
CA THR A 171 13.04 2.40 -16.84
C THR A 171 12.81 1.88 -18.25
N CYS A 172 13.02 0.59 -18.51
CA CYS A 172 13.01 0.02 -19.86
C CYS A 172 11.61 -0.13 -20.47
N HIS A 173 10.54 -0.14 -19.67
CA HIS A 173 9.18 -0.48 -20.11
C HIS A 173 8.11 0.49 -19.60
N HIS A 174 8.29 1.80 -19.82
CA HIS A 174 7.26 2.83 -19.54
C HIS A 174 6.65 2.74 -18.13
N ASN A 175 7.45 2.38 -17.11
CA ASN A 175 7.02 2.18 -15.72
C ASN A 175 5.95 1.08 -15.49
N LEU A 176 5.56 0.30 -16.50
CA LEU A 176 4.51 -0.73 -16.39
C LEU A 176 4.89 -1.87 -15.43
N LEU A 177 6.19 -2.21 -15.39
CA LEU A 177 6.72 -3.28 -14.56
C LEU A 177 7.01 -2.84 -13.11
N TYR A 178 6.94 -1.54 -12.83
CA TYR A 178 7.30 -1.00 -11.52
C TYR A 178 6.36 -1.48 -10.42
N LEU A 179 5.04 -1.36 -10.62
CA LEU A 179 4.06 -1.79 -9.61
C LEU A 179 4.11 -3.31 -9.36
N PRO A 180 4.12 -4.18 -10.38
CA PRO A 180 4.33 -5.62 -10.19
C PRO A 180 5.60 -5.95 -9.42
N HIS A 181 6.69 -5.22 -9.68
CA HIS A 181 7.92 -5.40 -8.91
C HIS A 181 7.79 -5.03 -7.44
N VAL A 182 7.22 -3.86 -7.14
CA VAL A 182 6.98 -3.45 -5.76
C VAL A 182 6.12 -4.49 -5.03
N LEU A 183 5.06 -4.98 -5.70
CA LEU A 183 4.22 -6.04 -5.18
C LEU A 183 5.01 -7.34 -4.95
N SER A 184 5.93 -7.73 -5.83
CA SER A 184 6.78 -8.91 -5.66
C SER A 184 7.75 -8.77 -4.46
N VAL A 185 8.25 -7.56 -4.19
CA VAL A 185 9.09 -7.27 -3.02
C VAL A 185 8.26 -7.38 -1.74
N LEU A 186 7.07 -6.79 -1.73
CA LEU A 186 6.15 -6.86 -0.59
C LEU A 186 5.65 -8.29 -0.35
N ALA A 187 5.38 -9.05 -1.40
CA ALA A 187 4.98 -10.45 -1.32
C ALA A 187 6.06 -11.30 -0.63
N ARG A 188 7.34 -11.13 -0.99
CA ARG A 188 8.45 -11.84 -0.32
C ARG A 188 8.58 -11.50 1.17
N LEU A 189 8.38 -10.23 1.54
CA LEU A 189 8.35 -9.84 2.96
C LEU A 189 7.15 -10.47 3.69
N ASN A 190 6.01 -10.57 3.02
CA ASN A 190 4.82 -11.20 3.57
C ASN A 190 4.94 -12.72 3.70
N GLU A 191 5.57 -13.40 2.74
CA GLU A 191 5.89 -14.82 2.79
C GLU A 191 6.79 -15.15 4.00
N ALA A 192 7.84 -14.34 4.20
CA ALA A 192 8.70 -14.46 5.38
C ALA A 192 7.91 -14.23 6.68
N ALA A 193 7.00 -13.25 6.70
CA ALA A 193 6.16 -12.96 7.86
C ALA A 193 5.15 -14.09 8.15
N LEU A 194 4.60 -14.72 7.12
CA LEU A 194 3.70 -15.86 7.23
C LEU A 194 4.44 -17.09 7.78
N ALA A 195 5.61 -17.41 7.24
CA ALA A 195 6.45 -18.49 7.73
C ALA A 195 6.80 -18.30 9.22
N LEU A 196 7.10 -17.06 9.61
CA LEU A 196 7.36 -16.69 11.00
C LEU A 196 6.10 -16.84 11.88
N SER A 197 4.94 -16.39 11.39
CA SER A 197 3.66 -16.54 12.09
C SER A 197 3.31 -18.00 12.34
N HIS A 198 3.52 -18.86 11.34
CA HIS A 198 3.31 -20.30 11.43
C HIS A 198 4.26 -20.95 12.45
N HIS A 199 5.55 -20.61 12.41
CA HIS A 199 6.53 -21.11 13.39
C HIS A 199 6.16 -20.68 14.82
N ARG A 200 5.66 -19.44 15.01
CA ARG A 200 5.18 -18.96 16.31
C ARG A 200 3.94 -19.71 16.78
N TYR A 201 3.00 -19.98 15.89
CA TYR A 201 1.81 -20.77 16.21
C TYR A 201 2.20 -22.17 16.70
N GLN A 202 3.09 -22.86 15.98
CA GLN A 202 3.61 -24.17 16.39
C GLN A 202 4.39 -24.10 17.72
N SER A 203 5.27 -23.12 17.89
CA SER A 203 6.07 -22.97 19.11
C SER A 203 5.21 -22.64 20.33
N SER A 204 4.10 -21.92 20.16
CA SER A 204 3.16 -21.64 21.26
C SER A 204 2.52 -22.92 21.80
N PHE A 205 2.44 -23.97 20.99
CA PHE A 205 1.97 -25.29 21.39
C PHE A 205 3.06 -26.15 22.08
N PHE A 206 4.35 -25.91 21.79
CA PHE A 206 5.46 -26.77 22.24
C PHE A 206 6.44 -26.15 23.25
N GLY A 207 6.34 -24.84 23.57
CA GLY A 207 7.12 -24.22 24.65
C GLY A 207 7.79 -22.87 24.29
N THR A 208 8.07 -22.08 25.34
CA THR A 208 8.42 -20.65 25.33
C THR A 208 9.71 -20.32 24.57
N CYS A 209 9.62 -20.10 23.27
CA CYS A 209 10.72 -19.49 22.53
C CYS A 209 10.68 -17.96 22.68
N SER A 210 11.81 -17.38 23.10
CA SER A 210 11.95 -15.93 23.29
C SER A 210 11.98 -15.20 21.94
N ARG A 211 11.34 -14.03 21.86
CA ARG A 211 11.36 -13.11 20.68
C ARG A 211 12.78 -12.90 20.14
N ARG A 212 13.80 -12.88 21.01
CA ARG A 212 15.22 -12.71 20.64
C ARG A 212 15.80 -13.90 19.88
N THR A 213 15.50 -15.12 20.30
CA THR A 213 15.98 -16.34 19.64
C THR A 213 15.37 -16.46 18.24
N PHE A 214 14.14 -15.99 18.08
CA PHE A 214 13.45 -15.96 16.79
C PHE A 214 13.98 -14.93 15.81
N VAL A 215 14.32 -13.72 16.28
CA VAL A 215 14.97 -12.71 15.43
C VAL A 215 16.28 -13.26 14.87
N LYS A 216 17.05 -13.98 15.68
CA LYS A 216 18.28 -14.65 15.22
C LYS A 216 17.99 -15.72 14.18
N LEU A 217 16.97 -16.56 14.40
CA LEU A 217 16.57 -17.58 13.43
C LEU A 217 16.16 -16.95 12.08
N CYS A 218 15.42 -15.83 12.09
CA CYS A 218 15.08 -15.11 10.86
C CYS A 218 16.30 -14.53 10.15
N GLN A 219 17.26 -13.98 10.89
CA GLN A 219 18.50 -13.46 10.31
C GLN A 219 19.36 -14.58 9.70
N GLU A 220 19.46 -15.72 10.39
CA GLU A 220 20.32 -16.84 9.99
C GLU A 220 19.69 -17.72 8.89
N GLN A 221 18.41 -18.07 9.01
CA GLN A 221 17.72 -18.99 8.09
C GLN A 221 17.20 -18.29 6.83
N LEU A 222 16.73 -17.04 6.94
CA LEU A 222 16.17 -16.29 5.81
C LEU A 222 17.16 -15.28 5.22
N GLY A 223 18.37 -15.14 5.80
CA GLY A 223 19.37 -14.17 5.36
C GLY A 223 18.88 -12.72 5.41
N LEU A 224 17.92 -12.43 6.29
CA LEU A 224 17.31 -11.11 6.39
C LEU A 224 18.26 -10.13 7.09
N SER A 225 18.32 -8.90 6.58
CA SER A 225 18.99 -7.82 7.31
C SER A 225 18.27 -7.51 8.63
N ALA A 226 18.94 -6.80 9.53
CA ALA A 226 18.34 -6.41 10.81
C ALA A 226 17.04 -5.59 10.61
N ASP A 227 17.06 -4.63 9.68
CA ASP A 227 15.89 -3.78 9.41
C ASP A 227 14.77 -4.54 8.69
N ASP A 228 15.11 -5.46 7.78
CA ASP A 228 14.12 -6.34 7.15
C ASP A 228 13.46 -7.27 8.17
N THR A 229 14.23 -7.74 9.16
CA THR A 229 13.71 -8.56 10.25
C THR A 229 12.70 -7.80 11.10
N LEU A 230 12.89 -6.49 11.30
CA LEU A 230 11.91 -5.64 12.00
C LEU A 230 10.59 -5.54 11.24
N ILE A 231 10.64 -5.39 9.91
CA ILE A 231 9.45 -5.39 9.05
C ILE A 231 8.73 -6.73 9.17
N VAL A 232 9.46 -7.83 8.96
CA VAL A 232 8.89 -9.19 8.99
C VAL A 232 8.28 -9.52 10.35
N CYS A 233 8.97 -9.18 11.44
CA CYS A 233 8.42 -9.32 12.78
C CYS A 233 7.14 -8.51 12.96
N ARG A 234 7.10 -7.27 12.48
CA ARG A 234 5.92 -6.43 12.60
C ARG A 234 4.73 -6.97 11.82
N LEU A 235 4.95 -7.37 10.56
CA LEU A 235 3.92 -7.98 9.72
C LEU A 235 3.41 -9.28 10.35
N SER A 236 4.29 -10.09 10.93
CA SER A 236 3.88 -11.32 11.63
C SER A 236 3.02 -11.04 12.87
N ASP A 237 3.33 -9.97 13.63
CA ASP A 237 2.53 -9.56 14.78
C ASP A 237 1.11 -9.14 14.33
N GLU A 238 1.01 -8.43 13.20
CA GLU A 238 -0.27 -8.00 12.61
C GLU A 238 -1.09 -9.18 12.06
N LEU A 239 -0.44 -10.12 11.37
CA LEU A 239 -1.08 -11.36 10.89
C LEU A 239 -1.61 -12.21 12.04
N MET A 240 -0.78 -12.43 13.07
CA MET A 240 -1.18 -13.19 14.26
C MET A 240 -2.34 -12.52 14.99
N GLY A 241 -2.32 -11.19 15.16
CA GLY A 241 -3.43 -10.46 15.75
C GLY A 241 -4.76 -10.70 15.03
N SER A 242 -4.76 -10.68 13.69
CA SER A 242 -5.97 -10.95 12.91
C SER A 242 -6.41 -12.41 12.95
N LEU A 243 -5.48 -13.36 12.90
CA LEU A 243 -5.81 -14.78 12.99
C LEU A 243 -6.48 -15.11 14.34
N TRP A 244 -5.99 -14.48 15.42
CA TRP A 244 -6.55 -14.64 16.75
C TRP A 244 -7.95 -14.02 16.84
N ASP A 245 -8.16 -12.83 16.28
CA ASP A 245 -9.48 -12.18 16.22
C ASP A 245 -10.49 -13.01 15.41
N SER A 246 -10.08 -13.65 14.30
CA SER A 246 -10.97 -14.48 13.46
C SER A 246 -11.31 -15.85 14.06
N SER A 247 -10.50 -16.37 14.98
CA SER A 247 -10.68 -17.71 15.57
C SER A 247 -11.76 -17.78 16.67
N GLY A 248 -12.43 -16.67 17.01
CA GLY A 248 -13.57 -16.66 17.95
C GLY A 248 -13.24 -17.00 19.40
N LEU A 249 -11.97 -17.26 19.73
CA LEU A 249 -11.51 -17.59 21.10
C LEU A 249 -11.32 -16.36 22.00
N GLN A 250 -11.78 -15.18 21.58
CA GLN A 250 -11.75 -13.97 22.39
C GLN A 250 -12.99 -13.95 23.31
N THR A 251 -12.93 -14.72 24.39
CA THR A 251 -13.70 -14.38 25.57
C THR A 251 -13.18 -13.04 26.12
N TYR A 252 -14.12 -12.15 26.48
CA TYR A 252 -13.94 -10.90 27.24
C TYR A 252 -13.50 -9.63 26.46
N HIS A 253 -14.51 -8.84 26.05
CA HIS A 253 -14.58 -7.37 26.17
C HIS A 253 -13.36 -6.49 25.79
N LEU A 254 -12.90 -6.44 24.53
CA LEU A 254 -12.03 -5.35 24.03
C LEU A 254 -12.33 -4.98 22.56
N THR A 255 -13.61 -4.97 22.16
CA THR A 255 -14.02 -4.74 20.75
C THR A 255 -13.61 -3.36 20.20
N ASN A 256 -13.29 -2.39 21.06
CA ASN A 256 -12.89 -1.02 20.67
C ASN A 256 -11.43 -0.65 21.01
N ALA A 257 -10.59 -1.60 21.42
CA ALA A 257 -9.20 -1.27 21.75
C ALA A 257 -8.40 -0.97 20.46
N PRO A 258 -7.74 0.21 20.35
CA PRO A 258 -6.81 0.45 19.27
C PRO A 258 -5.69 -0.60 19.32
N LEU A 259 -5.17 -1.00 18.15
CA LEU A 259 -3.96 -1.83 18.10
C LEU A 259 -2.90 -1.19 19.02
N PRO A 260 -2.20 -1.98 19.86
CA PRO A 260 -1.21 -1.43 20.76
C PRO A 260 -0.18 -0.66 19.94
N LEU A 261 -0.01 0.62 20.27
CA LEU A 261 0.97 1.49 19.63
C LEU A 261 2.35 0.89 19.90
N HIS A 262 2.93 0.27 18.88
CA HIS A 262 4.24 -0.35 19.01
C HIS A 262 5.31 0.73 18.89
N VAL A 263 5.96 1.02 20.00
CA VAL A 263 7.04 2.00 20.05
C VAL A 263 8.36 1.34 19.64
N ASN A 264 8.85 1.69 18.45
CA ASN A 264 10.22 1.41 18.05
C ASN A 264 11.07 2.65 18.32
N TYR A 265 11.98 2.58 19.30
CA TYR A 265 12.88 3.68 19.72
C TYR A 265 14.06 3.93 18.74
N ILE A 266 13.82 3.81 17.44
CA ILE A 266 14.84 4.09 16.41
C ILE A 266 14.91 5.61 16.21
N SER A 267 16.10 6.19 16.22
CA SER A 267 16.28 7.61 15.93
C SER A 267 15.83 7.93 14.50
N SER A 268 15.13 9.04 14.31
CA SER A 268 14.76 9.52 12.98
C SER A 268 15.83 10.48 12.47
N SER A 269 16.17 10.34 11.19
CA SER A 269 17.08 11.22 10.45
C SER A 269 16.29 12.07 9.45
N LEU A 270 16.84 13.23 9.12
CA LEU A 270 16.33 14.09 8.05
C LEU A 270 16.97 13.68 6.73
N PHE A 271 16.14 13.40 5.73
CA PHE A 271 16.52 13.15 4.35
C PHE A 271 15.96 14.27 3.46
N LYS A 272 16.71 14.62 2.41
CA LYS A 272 16.33 15.62 1.43
C LYS A 272 16.64 15.09 0.03
N ALA A 273 15.73 15.34 -0.90
CA ALA A 273 15.90 14.99 -2.31
C ALA A 273 16.79 16.02 -3.01
#